data_AF-A0A5J4PEW4-F1
#
_entry.id   AF-A0A5J4PEW4-F1
#
_cell.length_a   1.000
_cell.length_b   1.000
_cell.length_c   1.000
_cell.angle_alpha   90.00
_cell.angle_beta   90.00
_cell.angle_gamma   90.00
#
_symmetry.space_group_name_H-M   'P 1'
#
loop_
_entity.id
_entity.type
_entity.pdbx_description
1 polymer ?
#
loop_
_entity_poly.entity_id
_entity_poly.type
_entity_poly.pdbx_seq_one_letter_code
_entity_poly.pdbx_strand_id
1 'polypeptide(L)'
;MYPLLAYHPSFNISFSLLEYTFFRHALLGSLLASIACGIIGTYIVTRRLVFISGGITHSSFGGIGLGLYLGVAPMLAAAIFSVLSAFGIEWLGKRKDMREDSAIAVFWTFGMAVGIMFSFLSPGFTPDLSAYLFGNILTITQTDLLMQGGVCVLLIVFFVLYINPIIYIAFDREFAHSQSLPVVLFE
;
A
#
# COMPACT_ATOMS: atom_id res chain seq x y z
N MET A 1 -52.67 -23.70 16.72
CA MET A 1 -52.13 -22.76 17.74
C MET A 1 -50.67 -23.13 17.98
N TYR A 2 -49.79 -22.83 17.01
CA TYR A 2 -48.36 -23.15 17.12
C TYR A 2 -47.65 -21.89 17.63
N PRO A 3 -46.83 -21.96 18.68
CA PRO A 3 -46.32 -20.78 19.34
C PRO A 3 -45.22 -20.11 18.52
N LEU A 4 -45.32 -18.79 18.45
CA LEU A 4 -44.27 -17.86 18.04
C LEU A 4 -43.09 -18.01 19.01
N LEU A 5 -42.06 -18.77 18.62
CA LEU A 5 -40.75 -18.71 19.27
C LEU A 5 -39.79 -18.00 18.34
N ALA A 6 -39.22 -16.92 18.86
CA ALA A 6 -38.31 -15.99 18.22
C ALA A 6 -37.10 -16.71 17.57
N TYR A 7 -37.17 -16.94 16.26
CA TYR A 7 -35.99 -17.16 15.44
C TYR A 7 -35.28 -15.81 15.33
N HIS A 8 -34.23 -15.59 16.13
CA HIS A 8 -33.33 -14.45 15.99
C HIS A 8 -32.49 -14.69 14.71
N PRO A 9 -32.86 -14.14 13.54
CA PRO A 9 -32.30 -14.57 12.25
C PRO A 9 -30.88 -14.04 12.03
N SER A 10 -30.49 -13.02 12.79
CA SER A 10 -29.27 -12.24 12.56
C SER A 10 -27.97 -12.97 12.91
N PHE A 11 -28.00 -13.90 13.87
CA PHE A 11 -26.76 -14.55 14.34
C PHE A 11 -26.27 -15.65 13.40
N ASN A 12 -27.17 -16.47 12.84
CA ASN A 12 -26.78 -17.55 11.91
C ASN A 12 -26.30 -17.04 10.55
N ILE A 13 -26.87 -15.93 10.05
CA ILE A 13 -26.44 -15.32 8.79
C ILE A 13 -24.95 -14.91 8.85
N SER A 14 -24.50 -14.44 10.02
CA SER A 14 -23.13 -13.97 10.22
C SER A 14 -22.11 -15.11 10.08
N PHE A 15 -22.43 -16.31 10.57
CA PHE A 15 -21.55 -17.47 10.44
C PHE A 15 -21.59 -18.11 9.05
N SER A 16 -22.73 -18.07 8.35
CA SER A 16 -22.83 -18.54 6.96
C SER A 16 -21.96 -17.74 6.00
N LEU A 17 -21.69 -16.45 6.28
CA LEU A 17 -20.78 -15.64 5.46
C LEU A 17 -19.34 -16.18 5.48
N LEU A 18 -18.93 -16.81 6.58
CA LEU A 18 -17.61 -17.43 6.70
C LEU A 18 -17.47 -18.69 5.85
N GLU A 19 -18.51 -19.23 5.23
CA GLU A 19 -18.37 -20.35 4.29
C GLU A 19 -17.89 -19.90 2.91
N TYR A 20 -18.14 -18.64 2.55
CA TYR A 20 -17.74 -18.09 1.27
C TYR A 20 -16.25 -17.76 1.23
N THR A 21 -15.58 -18.25 0.20
CA THR A 21 -14.14 -18.04 -0.02
C THR A 21 -13.79 -16.56 -0.19
N PHE A 22 -14.59 -15.77 -0.91
CA PHE A 22 -14.36 -14.32 -1.06
C PHE A 22 -14.40 -13.58 0.28
N PHE A 23 -15.28 -13.99 1.20
CA PHE A 23 -15.41 -13.36 2.52
C PHE A 23 -14.22 -13.72 3.41
N ARG A 24 -13.77 -14.98 3.36
CA ARG A 24 -12.52 -15.41 4.02
C ARG A 24 -11.31 -14.64 3.49
N HIS A 25 -11.18 -14.49 2.18
CA HIS A 25 -10.09 -13.71 1.57
C HIS A 25 -10.15 -12.24 1.97
N ALA A 26 -11.35 -11.64 2.02
CA ALA A 26 -11.51 -10.26 2.46
C ALA A 26 -11.07 -10.06 3.92
N LEU A 27 -11.45 -10.97 4.82
CA LEU A 27 -11.02 -10.94 6.23
C LEU A 27 -9.51 -11.13 6.39
N LEU A 28 -8.93 -12.13 5.70
CA LEU A 28 -7.48 -12.37 5.76
C LEU A 28 -6.69 -11.22 5.13
N GLY A 29 -7.17 -10.67 4.01
CA GLY A 29 -6.55 -9.55 3.31
C GLY A 29 -6.57 -8.27 4.15
N SER A 30 -7.69 -7.95 4.78
CA SER A 30 -7.76 -6.80 5.72
C SER A 30 -6.89 -7.00 6.96
N LEU A 31 -6.80 -8.22 7.50
CA LEU A 31 -5.92 -8.52 8.62
C LEU A 31 -4.44 -8.30 8.26
N LEU A 32 -3.98 -8.86 7.14
CA LEU A 32 -2.62 -8.68 6.64
C LEU A 32 -2.32 -7.20 6.36
N ALA A 33 -3.27 -6.48 5.76
CA ALA A 33 -3.12 -5.05 5.49
C ALA A 33 -3.00 -4.24 6.78
N SER A 34 -3.81 -4.57 7.80
CA SER A 34 -3.77 -3.90 9.11
C SER A 34 -2.43 -4.09 9.81
N ILE A 35 -1.83 -5.28 9.72
CA ILE A 35 -0.50 -5.56 10.29
C ILE A 35 0.56 -4.71 9.57
N ALA A 36 0.59 -4.73 8.23
CA ALA A 36 1.54 -3.94 7.46
C ALA A 36 1.39 -2.43 7.71
N CYS A 37 0.14 -1.93 7.71
CA CYS A 37 -0.18 -0.54 8.00
C CYS A 37 0.18 -0.14 9.43
N GLY A 38 0.02 -1.03 10.42
CA GLY A 38 0.44 -0.78 11.79
C GLY A 38 1.95 -0.56 11.88
N ILE A 39 2.74 -1.46 11.30
CA ILE A 39 4.20 -1.40 11.33
C ILE A 39 4.72 -0.16 10.58
N ILE A 40 4.35 -0.02 9.31
CA ILE A 40 4.83 1.08 8.46
C ILE A 40 4.26 2.42 8.95
N GLY A 41 2.98 2.46 9.33
CA GLY A 41 2.30 3.67 9.77
C GLY A 41 2.94 4.27 11.01
N THR A 42 3.31 3.45 12.01
CA THR A 42 4.02 3.94 13.20
C THR A 42 5.36 4.58 12.85
N TYR A 43 6.11 4.01 11.90
CA TYR A 43 7.37 4.59 11.43
C TYR A 43 7.15 5.92 10.68
N ILE A 44 6.21 5.94 9.72
CA ILE A 44 5.89 7.12 8.91
C ILE A 44 5.44 8.29 9.80
N VAL A 45 4.56 8.03 10.78
CA VAL A 45 4.02 9.07 11.68
C VAL A 45 5.11 9.62 12.58
N THR A 46 5.93 8.76 13.21
CA THR A 46 7.04 9.20 14.07
C THR A 46 8.01 10.10 13.31
N ARG A 47 8.26 9.79 12.03
CA ARG A 47 9.15 10.56 11.16
C ARG A 47 8.50 11.76 10.47
N ARG A 48 7.21 12.03 10.72
CA ARG A 48 6.44 13.11 10.06
C ARG A 48 6.42 13.00 8.53
N LEU A 49 6.55 11.79 7.98
CA LEU A 49 6.55 11.51 6.54
C LEU A 49 5.14 11.20 6.01
N VAL A 50 4.08 11.64 6.68
CA VAL A 50 2.69 11.18 6.42
C VAL A 50 2.27 11.36 4.95
N PHE A 51 2.74 12.41 4.29
CA PHE A 51 2.44 12.68 2.88
C PHE A 51 3.02 11.62 1.92
N ILE A 52 4.12 10.94 2.27
CA ILE A 52 4.76 9.97 1.37
C ILE A 52 3.86 8.78 1.06
N SER A 53 3.04 8.37 2.05
CA SER A 53 2.09 7.27 1.91
C SER A 53 1.05 7.57 0.82
N GLY A 54 0.46 8.77 0.87
CA GLY A 54 -0.49 9.23 -0.15
C GLY A 54 0.17 9.39 -1.52
N GLY A 55 1.36 10.00 -1.55
CA GLY A 55 2.11 10.20 -2.80
C GLY A 55 2.43 8.90 -3.53
N ILE A 56 2.96 7.89 -2.84
CA ILE A 56 3.29 6.60 -3.46
C ILE A 56 2.01 5.88 -3.91
N THR A 57 0.96 5.88 -3.08
CA THR A 57 -0.31 5.20 -3.39
C THR A 57 -0.94 5.77 -4.67
N HIS A 58 -1.04 7.09 -4.80
CA HIS A 58 -1.59 7.72 -5.99
C HIS A 58 -0.64 7.66 -7.19
N SER A 59 0.67 7.67 -6.95
CA SER A 59 1.64 7.48 -8.02
C SER A 59 1.52 6.08 -8.63
N SER A 60 1.28 5.05 -7.80
CA SER A 60 1.13 3.65 -8.24
C SER A 60 0.05 3.44 -9.30
N PHE A 61 -0.98 4.29 -9.30
CA PHE A 61 -2.04 4.28 -10.31
C PHE A 61 -1.49 4.53 -11.73
N GLY A 62 -0.41 5.29 -11.85
CA GLY A 62 0.36 5.45 -13.10
C GLY A 62 0.86 4.12 -13.65
N GLY A 63 1.35 3.26 -12.76
CA GLY A 63 1.76 1.90 -13.10
C GLY A 63 0.59 1.01 -13.52
N ILE A 64 -0.56 1.12 -12.86
CA ILE A 64 -1.78 0.40 -13.25
C ILE A 64 -2.18 0.76 -14.69
N GLY A 65 -2.29 2.06 -14.99
CA GLY A 65 -2.67 2.53 -16.33
C GLY A 65 -1.66 2.11 -17.41
N LEU A 66 -0.36 2.23 -17.13
CA LEU A 66 0.70 1.76 -18.03
C LEU A 66 0.66 0.24 -18.24
N GLY A 67 0.45 -0.53 -17.17
CA GLY A 67 0.34 -1.99 -17.23
C GLY A 67 -0.83 -2.42 -18.11
N LEU A 68 -2.00 -1.80 -17.93
CA LEU A 68 -3.17 -2.03 -18.77
C LEU A 68 -2.89 -1.74 -20.25
N TYR A 69 -2.26 -0.60 -20.55
CA TYR A 69 -1.93 -0.21 -21.92
C TYR A 69 -0.92 -1.15 -22.60
N LEU A 70 0.08 -1.62 -21.86
CA LEU A 70 1.12 -2.53 -22.36
C LEU A 70 0.70 -4.01 -22.33
N GLY A 71 -0.47 -4.34 -21.78
CA GLY A 71 -0.92 -5.72 -21.58
C GLY A 71 -0.12 -6.50 -20.51
N VAL A 72 0.54 -5.79 -19.60
CA VAL A 72 1.28 -6.38 -18.46
C VAL A 72 0.34 -6.47 -17.25
N ALA A 73 0.58 -7.44 -16.37
CA ALA A 73 -0.18 -7.58 -15.11
C ALA A 73 -0.23 -6.24 -14.34
N PRO A 74 -1.41 -5.64 -14.12
CA PRO A 74 -1.53 -4.30 -13.51
C PRO A 74 -0.90 -4.20 -12.13
N MET A 75 -0.99 -5.26 -11.34
CA MET A 75 -0.40 -5.30 -10.00
C MET A 75 1.13 -5.25 -10.01
N LEU A 76 1.77 -5.93 -10.98
CA LEU A 76 3.22 -5.90 -11.15
C LEU A 76 3.67 -4.51 -11.63
N ALA A 77 2.97 -3.94 -12.59
CA ALA A 77 3.27 -2.60 -13.10
C ALA A 77 3.08 -1.53 -12.00
N ALA A 78 2.04 -1.63 -11.18
CA ALA A 78 1.83 -0.78 -10.01
C ALA A 78 2.97 -0.89 -8.99
N ALA A 79 3.41 -2.11 -8.66
CA ALA A 79 4.52 -2.34 -7.74
C ALA A 79 5.82 -1.69 -8.25
N ILE A 80 6.18 -1.92 -9.52
CA ILE A 80 7.39 -1.34 -10.13
C ILE A 80 7.30 0.18 -10.13
N PHE A 81 6.15 0.75 -10.55
CA PHE A 81 5.96 2.19 -10.59
C PHE A 81 6.00 2.82 -9.20
N SER A 82 5.50 2.12 -8.17
CA SER A 82 5.56 2.57 -6.77
C SER A 82 6.99 2.68 -6.28
N VAL A 83 7.82 1.68 -6.59
CA VAL A 83 9.26 1.67 -6.25
C VAL A 83 9.99 2.80 -6.98
N LEU A 84 9.75 2.97 -8.29
CA LEU A 84 10.32 4.07 -9.07
C LEU A 84 9.88 5.44 -8.54
N SER A 85 8.62 5.57 -8.11
CA SER A 85 8.10 6.80 -7.52
C SER A 85 8.74 7.09 -6.16
N ALA A 86 8.96 6.08 -5.33
CA ALA A 86 9.65 6.24 -4.04
C ALA A 86 11.08 6.78 -4.24
N PHE A 87 11.87 6.18 -5.13
CA PHE A 87 13.20 6.68 -5.48
C PHE A 87 13.16 8.06 -6.13
N GLY A 88 12.17 8.32 -6.99
CA GLY A 88 11.99 9.60 -7.64
C GLY A 88 11.68 10.73 -6.65
N ILE A 89 10.81 10.46 -5.66
CA ILE A 89 10.47 11.39 -4.57
C ILE A 89 11.72 11.69 -3.75
N GLU A 90 12.48 10.66 -3.36
CA GLU A 90 13.70 10.82 -2.57
C GLU A 90 14.75 11.64 -3.32
N TRP A 91 15.00 11.31 -4.59
CA TRP A 91 15.96 12.03 -5.43
C TRP A 91 15.59 13.49 -5.65
N LEU A 92 14.30 13.76 -5.89
CA LEU A 92 13.82 15.12 -6.11
C LEU A 92 13.77 15.92 -4.81
N GLY A 93 13.45 15.28 -3.67
CA GLY A 93 13.45 15.89 -2.34
C GLY A 93 14.84 16.22 -1.80
N LYS A 94 15.90 15.53 -2.24
CA LYS A 94 17.30 15.85 -1.90
C LYS A 94 17.84 17.10 -2.62
N ARG A 95 17.12 17.66 -3.60
CA ARG A 95 17.55 18.89 -4.32
C ARG A 95 17.30 20.14 -3.47
N LYS A 96 18.28 21.03 -3.38
CA LYS A 96 18.21 22.27 -2.57
C LYS A 96 17.01 23.18 -2.85
N ASP A 97 16.47 23.12 -4.07
CA ASP A 97 15.38 24.00 -4.52
C ASP A 97 13.98 23.39 -4.34
N MET A 98 13.87 22.17 -3.79
CA MET A 98 12.60 21.45 -3.69
C MET A 98 12.39 20.87 -2.29
N ARG A 99 11.27 21.19 -1.64
CA ARG A 99 10.85 20.50 -0.42
C ARG A 99 10.40 19.08 -0.74
N GLU A 100 10.63 18.15 0.19
CA GLU A 100 10.14 16.77 0.10
C GLU A 100 8.62 16.72 -0.16
N ASP A 101 7.83 17.53 0.55
CA ASP A 101 6.37 17.63 0.34
C ASP A 101 6.01 18.00 -1.10
N SER A 102 6.79 18.89 -1.73
CA SER A 102 6.58 19.31 -3.12
C SER A 102 6.95 18.20 -4.09
N ALA A 103 8.04 17.47 -3.84
CA ALA A 103 8.41 16.30 -4.64
C ALA A 103 7.31 15.23 -4.59
N ILE A 104 6.77 14.95 -3.39
CA ILE A 104 5.65 14.02 -3.20
C ILE A 104 4.43 14.45 -4.03
N ALA A 105 4.05 15.73 -3.99
CA ALA A 105 2.91 16.26 -4.73
C ALA A 105 3.08 16.17 -6.26
N VAL A 106 4.31 16.37 -6.76
CA VAL A 106 4.65 16.21 -8.17
C VAL A 106 4.43 14.77 -8.61
N PHE A 107 4.99 13.79 -7.90
CA PHE A 107 4.85 12.38 -8.25
C PHE A 107 3.39 11.90 -8.12
N TRP A 108 2.67 12.35 -7.08
CA TRP A 108 1.24 12.10 -6.94
C TRP A 108 0.48 12.52 -8.20
N THR A 109 0.60 13.80 -8.58
CA THR A 109 -0.14 14.36 -9.71
C THR A 109 0.28 13.70 -11.02
N PHE A 110 1.58 13.44 -11.18
CA PHE A 110 2.14 12.78 -12.36
C PHE A 110 1.60 11.37 -12.53
N GLY A 111 1.67 10.52 -11.49
CA GLY A 111 1.20 9.15 -11.59
C GLY A 111 -0.31 9.06 -11.81
N MET A 112 -1.11 9.94 -11.17
CA MET A 112 -2.55 10.04 -11.46
C MET A 112 -2.82 10.42 -12.92
N ALA A 113 -2.13 11.44 -13.44
CA ALA A 113 -2.29 11.87 -14.83
C ALA A 113 -1.91 10.78 -15.83
N VAL A 114 -0.75 10.13 -15.63
CA VAL A 114 -0.26 9.01 -16.44
C VAL A 114 -1.26 7.85 -16.39
N GLY A 115 -1.71 7.48 -15.19
CA GLY A 115 -2.62 6.36 -14.99
C GLY A 115 -3.95 6.56 -15.69
N ILE A 116 -4.55 7.75 -15.56
CA ILE A 116 -5.80 8.11 -16.25
C ILE A 116 -5.57 8.09 -17.77
N MET A 117 -4.54 8.77 -18.26
CA MET A 117 -4.25 8.87 -19.69
C MET A 117 -4.12 7.50 -20.36
N PHE A 118 -3.31 6.60 -19.79
CA PHE A 118 -3.11 5.26 -20.38
C PHE A 118 -4.29 4.32 -20.17
N SER A 119 -5.07 4.50 -19.09
CA SER A 119 -6.32 3.75 -18.91
C SER A 119 -7.33 4.04 -20.02
N PHE A 120 -7.46 5.30 -20.45
CA PHE A 120 -8.35 5.68 -21.56
C PHE A 120 -7.80 5.32 -22.95
N LEU A 121 -6.47 5.20 -23.08
CA LEU A 121 -5.84 4.82 -24.35
C LEU A 121 -5.83 3.30 -24.57
N SER A 122 -6.17 2.50 -23.55
CA SER A 122 -6.17 1.04 -23.60
C SER A 122 -7.35 0.53 -24.45
N PRO A 123 -7.10 -0.23 -25.55
CA PRO A 123 -8.15 -0.67 -26.47
C PRO A 123 -9.13 -1.66 -25.80
N GLY A 124 -10.43 -1.36 -25.88
CA GLY A 124 -11.49 -2.31 -25.48
C GLY A 124 -11.68 -2.50 -23.96
N PHE A 125 -11.03 -1.68 -23.14
CA PHE A 125 -11.21 -1.68 -21.69
C PHE A 125 -12.14 -0.52 -21.28
N THR A 126 -13.22 -0.82 -20.56
CA THR A 126 -13.95 0.20 -19.78
C THR A 126 -13.35 0.22 -18.40
N PRO A 127 -12.39 1.12 -18.10
CA PRO A 127 -11.74 1.12 -16.82
C PRO A 127 -12.77 1.41 -15.72
N ASP A 128 -12.93 0.45 -14.80
CA ASP A 128 -13.55 0.72 -13.51
C ASP A 128 -12.52 1.45 -12.64
N LEU A 129 -12.34 2.75 -12.94
CA LEU A 129 -11.38 3.59 -12.21
C LEU A 129 -11.68 3.56 -10.71
N SER A 130 -12.96 3.51 -10.32
CA SER A 130 -13.36 3.43 -8.91
C SER A 130 -12.80 2.18 -8.23
N ALA A 131 -12.92 1.01 -8.86
CA ALA A 131 -12.41 -0.24 -8.29
C ALA A 131 -10.88 -0.22 -8.14
N TYR A 132 -10.14 0.45 -9.04
CA TYR A 132 -8.69 0.57 -8.92
C TYR A 132 -8.22 1.68 -7.97
N LEU A 133 -8.96 2.78 -7.86
CA LEU A 133 -8.60 3.92 -7.00
C LEU A 133 -8.96 3.68 -5.53
N PHE A 134 -10.09 3.01 -5.27
CA PHE A 134 -10.59 2.77 -3.92
C PHE A 134 -10.44 1.31 -3.48
N GLY A 135 -10.21 0.39 -4.42
CA GLY A 135 -10.10 -1.03 -4.16
C GLY A 135 -11.46 -1.72 -4.02
N ASN A 136 -11.47 -3.04 -4.25
CA ASN A 136 -12.57 -3.91 -3.87
C ASN A 136 -12.02 -5.09 -3.05
N ILE A 137 -12.36 -5.13 -1.77
CA ILE A 137 -11.86 -6.17 -0.87
C ILE A 137 -12.40 -7.57 -1.22
N LEU A 138 -13.53 -7.64 -1.92
CA LEU A 138 -14.17 -8.89 -2.30
C LEU A 138 -13.50 -9.56 -3.50
N THR A 139 -12.68 -8.83 -4.26
CA THR A 139 -11.99 -9.36 -5.46
C THR A 139 -10.61 -9.93 -5.14
N ILE A 140 -10.22 -9.99 -3.86
CA ILE A 140 -8.93 -10.54 -3.44
C ILE A 140 -8.87 -12.03 -3.78
N THR A 141 -7.87 -12.41 -4.59
CA THR A 141 -7.60 -13.78 -4.96
C THR A 141 -6.62 -14.45 -3.99
N GLN A 142 -6.48 -15.78 -4.07
CA GLN A 142 -5.49 -16.52 -3.28
C GLN A 142 -4.05 -16.08 -3.59
N THR A 143 -3.77 -15.76 -4.85
CA THR A 143 -2.45 -15.26 -5.28
C THR A 143 -2.15 -13.92 -4.63
N ASP A 144 -3.13 -13.01 -4.58
CA ASP A 144 -2.96 -11.69 -3.94
C ASP A 144 -2.68 -11.86 -2.44
N LEU A 145 -3.37 -12.80 -1.79
CA LEU A 145 -3.18 -13.10 -0.38
C LEU A 145 -1.79 -13.66 -0.09
N LEU A 146 -1.26 -14.52 -0.96
CA LEU A 146 0.11 -15.04 -0.85
C LEU A 146 1.15 -13.93 -1.07
N MET A 147 0.95 -13.06 -2.06
CA MET A 147 1.84 -11.92 -2.32
C MET A 147 1.82 -10.94 -1.14
N GLN A 148 0.64 -10.56 -0.67
CA GLN A 148 0.49 -9.67 0.48
C GLN A 148 1.05 -10.29 1.75
N GLY A 149 0.83 -11.58 1.98
CA GLY A 149 1.42 -12.34 3.08
C GLY A 149 2.95 -12.35 3.02
N GLY A 150 3.52 -12.59 1.83
CA GLY A 150 4.97 -12.55 1.61
C GLY A 150 5.58 -11.18 1.91
N VAL A 151 4.95 -10.10 1.42
CA VAL A 151 5.36 -8.72 1.75
C VAL A 151 5.24 -8.45 3.25
N CYS A 152 4.17 -8.91 3.89
CA CYS A 152 3.95 -8.72 5.32
C CYS A 152 5.01 -9.44 6.17
N VAL A 153 5.35 -10.69 5.81
CA VAL A 153 6.44 -11.45 6.46
C VAL A 153 7.79 -10.74 6.26
N LEU A 154 8.09 -10.30 5.04
CA LEU A 154 9.32 -9.56 4.75
C LEU A 154 9.41 -8.28 5.59
N LEU A 155 8.31 -7.52 5.69
CA LEU A 155 8.23 -6.32 6.52
C LEU A 155 8.47 -6.62 8.00
N ILE A 156 7.84 -7.66 8.55
CA ILE A 156 8.03 -8.07 9.94
C ILE A 156 9.48 -8.47 10.19
N VAL A 157 10.05 -9.32 9.33
CA VAL A 157 11.44 -9.77 9.45
C VAL A 157 12.39 -8.57 9.39
N PHE A 158 12.19 -7.65 8.44
CA PHE A 158 12.99 -6.45 8.31
C PHE A 158 12.91 -5.57 9.58
N PHE A 159 11.71 -5.26 10.07
CA PHE A 159 11.55 -4.43 11.26
C PHE A 159 12.08 -5.10 12.52
N VAL A 160 11.95 -6.42 12.67
CA VAL A 160 12.47 -7.15 13.83
C VAL A 160 14.00 -7.18 13.83
N LEU A 161 14.63 -7.44 12.67
CA LEU A 161 16.09 -7.46 12.56
C LEU A 161 16.71 -6.07 12.76
N TYR A 162 16.02 -5.03 12.31
CA TYR A 162 16.51 -3.65 12.31
C TYR A 162 15.78 -2.73 13.29
N ILE A 163 15.16 -3.28 14.34
CA ILE A 163 14.35 -2.49 15.29
C ILE A 163 15.16 -1.39 15.97
N ASN A 164 16.39 -1.71 16.37
CA ASN A 164 17.30 -0.77 17.03
C ASN A 164 17.64 0.42 16.11
N PRO A 165 18.25 0.24 14.92
CA PRO A 165 18.56 1.36 14.04
C PRO A 165 17.32 2.13 13.60
N ILE A 166 16.19 1.47 13.33
CA ILE A 166 14.93 2.14 12.97
C ILE A 166 14.49 3.09 14.09
N ILE A 167 14.53 2.66 15.36
CA ILE A 167 14.17 3.50 16.51
C ILE A 167 15.16 4.67 16.66
N TYR A 168 16.47 4.42 16.56
CA TYR A 168 17.46 5.49 16.69
C TYR A 168 17.27 6.58 15.63
N ILE A 169 17.09 6.21 14.37
CA ILE A 169 16.86 7.16 13.28
C ILE A 169 15.47 7.81 13.40
N ALA A 170 14.47 7.11 13.95
CA ALA A 170 13.14 7.65 14.20
C ALA A 170 13.14 8.80 15.22
N PHE A 171 13.96 8.72 16.27
CA PHE A 171 13.99 9.69 17.35
C PHE A 171 15.04 10.79 17.15
N ASP A 172 16.28 10.43 16.81
CA ASP A 172 17.38 11.39 16.67
C ASP A 172 18.42 10.91 15.66
N ARG A 173 18.31 11.45 14.44
CA ARG A 173 19.21 11.16 13.31
C ARG A 173 20.64 11.64 13.57
N GLU A 174 20.80 12.80 14.20
CA GLU A 174 22.11 13.40 14.49
C GLU A 174 22.84 12.59 15.57
N PHE A 175 22.11 12.18 16.61
CA PHE A 175 22.64 11.29 17.65
C PHE A 175 23.04 9.93 17.08
N ALA A 176 22.22 9.33 16.20
CA ALA A 176 22.55 8.07 15.54
C ALA A 176 23.84 8.17 14.70
N HIS A 177 24.04 9.30 14.00
CA HIS A 177 25.23 9.57 13.21
C HIS A 177 26.49 9.76 14.10
N SER A 178 26.33 10.39 15.26
CA SER A 178 27.42 10.56 16.24
C SER A 178 27.87 9.24 16.89
N GLN A 179 26.95 8.27 17.00
CA GLN A 179 27.20 6.96 17.61
C GLN A 179 27.87 5.95 16.67
N SER A 180 28.27 6.34 15.46
CA SER A 180 28.92 5.48 14.44
C SER A 180 28.12 4.23 14.06
N LEU A 181 26.81 4.22 14.33
CA LEU A 181 25.91 3.20 13.81
C LEU A 181 25.91 3.29 12.26
N PRO A 182 25.72 2.18 11.54
CA PRO A 182 25.64 2.20 10.08
C PRO A 182 24.32 2.87 9.63
N VAL A 183 24.23 4.19 9.78
CA VAL A 183 23.07 5.02 9.41
C VAL A 183 22.93 5.12 7.89
N VAL A 184 24.05 5.01 7.16
CA VAL A 184 24.14 5.15 5.69
C VAL A 184 23.35 4.08 4.93
N LEU A 185 23.04 2.93 5.56
CA LEU A 185 22.25 1.86 4.95
C LEU A 185 20.74 2.12 5.01
N PHE A 186 20.31 3.11 5.79
CA PHE A 186 18.89 3.46 6.04
C PHE A 186 18.57 4.91 5.61
N GLU A 187 19.45 5.53 4.81
CA GLU A 187 19.38 6.89 4.26
C GLU A 187 19.10 6.90 2.75
#